data_AF-A0A7C1QTV0-F1
#
_entry.id   AF-A0A7C1QTV0-F1
#
_cell.length_a   1.000
_cell.length_b   1.000
_cell.length_c   1.000
_cell.angle_alpha   90.00
_cell.angle_beta   90.00
_cell.angle_gamma   90.00
#
_symmetry.space_group_name_H-M   'P 1'
#
loop_
_entity.id
_entity.type
_entity.pdbx_description
1 polymer ?
#
loop_
_entity_poly.entity_id
_entity_poly.type
_entity_poly.pdbx_seq_one_letter_code
_entity_poly.pdbx_strand_id
1 'polypeptide(L)'
;MSSEKLTNEDKWIILKSLFDEKGLVRQHLDSYNDFIEKEMQIIVDESGEVIPDIPGFKIKFGKIIIGVPKVREADGATMEITPIEARIRELSYAADITLEMTPITIDERTQREEAEETLNIYIGKIPIMLKSC
;
A
#
# COMPACT_ATOMS: atom_id res chain seq x y z
N MET A 1 -28.84 -32.52 -30.44
CA MET A 1 -28.99 -31.18 -29.85
C MET A 1 -27.99 -30.27 -30.54
N SER A 2 -28.41 -29.59 -31.60
CA SER A 2 -27.53 -28.73 -32.39
C SER A 2 -27.16 -27.52 -31.54
N SER A 3 -25.87 -27.25 -31.36
CA SER A 3 -25.40 -26.02 -30.73
C SER A 3 -25.84 -24.85 -31.62
N GLU A 4 -26.83 -24.08 -31.17
CA GLU A 4 -27.13 -22.79 -31.76
C GLU A 4 -25.87 -21.92 -31.67
N LYS A 5 -25.37 -21.49 -32.83
CA LYS A 5 -24.17 -20.67 -32.91
C LYS A 5 -24.53 -19.25 -32.53
N LEU A 6 -23.79 -18.69 -31.56
CA LEU A 6 -23.93 -17.28 -31.16
C LEU A 6 -23.84 -16.35 -32.38
N THR A 7 -24.81 -15.45 -32.48
CA THR A 7 -24.85 -14.40 -33.50
C THR A 7 -23.78 -13.36 -33.21
N ASN A 8 -23.38 -12.57 -34.22
CA ASN A 8 -22.40 -11.49 -34.00
C ASN A 8 -22.93 -10.41 -33.05
N GLU A 9 -24.26 -10.20 -33.03
CA GLU A 9 -24.94 -9.29 -32.11
C GLU A 9 -24.82 -9.75 -30.66
N ASP A 10 -25.01 -11.05 -30.40
CA ASP A 10 -24.85 -11.64 -29.06
C ASP A 10 -23.42 -11.49 -28.54
N LYS A 11 -22.42 -11.69 -29.41
CA LYS A 11 -21.01 -11.48 -29.07
C LYS A 11 -20.71 -10.01 -28.75
N TRP A 12 -21.34 -9.08 -29.46
CA TRP A 12 -21.19 -7.65 -29.20
C TRP A 12 -21.79 -7.24 -27.85
N ILE A 13 -22.94 -7.81 -27.49
CA ILE A 13 -23.58 -7.56 -26.17
C ILE A 13 -22.65 -8.04 -25.05
N ILE A 14 -22.07 -9.23 -25.17
CA ILE A 14 -21.12 -9.76 -24.19
C ILE A 14 -19.88 -8.87 -24.08
N LEU A 15 -19.32 -8.46 -25.22
CA LEU A 15 -18.15 -7.59 -25.26
C LEU A 15 -18.44 -6.22 -24.62
N LYS A 16 -19.60 -5.64 -24.89
CA LYS A 16 -20.03 -4.37 -24.29
C LYS A 16 -20.19 -4.51 -22.77
N SER A 17 -20.84 -5.59 -22.32
CA SER A 17 -20.95 -5.91 -20.90
C SER A 17 -19.58 -6.02 -20.23
N LEU A 18 -18.61 -6.66 -20.89
CA LEU A 18 -17.24 -6.79 -20.38
C LEU A 18 -16.56 -5.42 -20.23
N PHE A 19 -16.72 -4.52 -21.20
CA PHE A 19 -16.13 -3.17 -21.12
C PHE A 19 -16.83 -2.27 -20.11
N ASP A 20 -18.15 -2.40 -19.93
CA ASP A 20 -18.90 -1.64 -18.92
C ASP A 20 -18.49 -2.06 -17.49
N GLU A 21 -18.20 -3.35 -17.28
CA GLU A 21 -17.77 -3.88 -15.98
C GLU A 21 -16.27 -3.64 -15.71
N LYS A 22 -15.40 -4.08 -16.63
CA LYS A 22 -13.94 -4.05 -16.44
C LYS A 22 -13.28 -2.76 -16.91
N GLY A 23 -13.92 -1.98 -17.76
CA GLY A 23 -13.29 -0.83 -18.40
C GLY A 23 -12.32 -1.22 -19.53
N LEU A 24 -11.90 -0.23 -20.31
CA LEU A 24 -11.03 -0.43 -21.47
C LEU A 24 -9.53 -0.55 -21.11
N VAL A 25 -9.09 0.11 -20.05
CA VAL A 25 -7.67 0.22 -19.67
C VAL A 25 -7.55 0.26 -18.15
N ARG A 26 -7.49 -0.92 -17.51
CA ARG A 26 -7.37 -1.06 -16.05
C ARG A 26 -6.13 -1.81 -15.58
N GLN A 27 -5.31 -2.34 -16.48
CA GLN A 27 -4.15 -3.16 -16.10
C GLN A 27 -3.21 -2.47 -15.09
N HIS A 28 -3.04 -1.15 -15.21
CA HIS A 28 -2.22 -0.38 -14.27
C HIS A 28 -2.91 -0.16 -12.92
N LEU A 29 -4.23 0.04 -12.91
CA LEU A 29 -5.01 0.18 -11.68
C LEU A 29 -5.03 -1.15 -10.94
N ASP A 30 -5.31 -2.26 -11.64
CA ASP A 30 -5.37 -3.59 -11.04
C ASP A 30 -4.01 -3.98 -10.46
N SER A 31 -2.91 -3.75 -11.20
CA SER A 31 -1.56 -4.00 -10.73
C SER A 31 -1.17 -3.12 -9.54
N TYR A 32 -1.53 -1.84 -9.55
CA TYR A 32 -1.24 -0.93 -8.45
C TYR A 32 -2.05 -1.29 -7.19
N ASN A 33 -3.32 -1.64 -7.35
CA ASN A 33 -4.18 -2.07 -6.25
C ASN A 33 -3.65 -3.36 -5.61
N ASP A 34 -3.24 -4.34 -6.42
CA ASP A 34 -2.65 -5.59 -5.93
C ASP A 34 -1.32 -5.35 -5.18
N PHE A 35 -0.50 -4.42 -5.69
CA PHE A 35 0.73 -4.00 -5.04
C PHE A 35 0.47 -3.40 -3.64
N ILE A 36 -0.47 -2.46 -3.56
CA ILE A 36 -0.81 -1.75 -2.31
C ILE A 36 -1.46 -2.68 -1.30
N GLU A 37 -2.38 -3.54 -1.72
CA GLU A 37 -3.18 -4.39 -0.82
C GLU A 37 -2.43 -5.64 -0.35
N LYS A 38 -1.53 -6.20 -1.18
CA LYS A 38 -0.91 -7.50 -0.91
C LYS A 38 0.60 -7.46 -0.97
N GLU A 39 1.19 -7.05 -2.09
CA GLU A 39 2.63 -7.21 -2.31
C GLU A 39 3.46 -6.41 -1.30
N MET A 40 3.00 -5.21 -0.92
CA MET A 40 3.69 -4.41 0.11
C MET A 40 3.80 -5.12 1.46
N GLN A 41 2.74 -5.78 1.93
CA GLN A 41 2.82 -6.53 3.19
C GLN A 41 3.73 -7.74 3.04
N ILE A 42 3.70 -8.44 1.89
CA ILE A 42 4.59 -9.57 1.62
C ILE A 42 6.06 -9.17 1.70
N ILE A 43 6.42 -8.02 1.13
CA ILE A 43 7.81 -7.50 1.17
C ILE A 43 8.25 -7.19 2.60
N VAL A 44 7.35 -6.63 3.42
CA VAL A 44 7.60 -6.36 4.83
C VAL A 44 7.77 -7.66 5.62
N ASP A 45 6.91 -8.64 5.37
CA ASP A 45 6.95 -9.95 6.02
C ASP A 45 8.22 -10.74 5.64
N GLU A 46 8.68 -10.62 4.39
CA GLU A 46 9.93 -11.22 3.91
C GLU A 46 11.16 -10.60 4.59
N SER A 47 11.13 -9.28 4.83
CA SER A 47 12.19 -8.58 5.57
C SER A 47 12.20 -9.00 7.04
N GLY A 48 11.02 -9.16 7.66
CA GLY A 48 10.79 -9.80 8.96
C GLY A 48 11.31 -9.03 10.19
N GLU A 49 12.63 -8.94 10.33
CA GLU A 49 13.28 -8.28 11.47
C GLU A 49 14.58 -7.58 11.05
N VAL A 50 14.90 -6.49 11.74
CA VAL A 50 16.20 -5.82 11.65
C VAL A 50 16.98 -6.07 12.92
N ILE A 51 18.18 -6.61 12.76
CA ILE A 51 19.14 -6.82 13.83
C ILE A 51 20.22 -5.74 13.70
N PRO A 52 20.19 -4.68 14.54
CA PRO A 52 21.28 -3.72 14.58
C PRO A 52 22.56 -4.33 15.13
N ASP A 53 23.69 -3.65 14.91
CA ASP A 53 25.02 -4.07 15.40
C ASP A 53 25.15 -4.10 16.94
N ILE A 54 24.13 -3.61 17.65
CA ILE A 54 24.08 -3.61 19.10
C ILE A 54 23.62 -5.01 19.57
N PRO A 55 24.42 -5.72 20.37
CA PRO A 55 24.05 -7.03 20.88
C PRO A 55 22.81 -6.95 21.77
N GLY A 56 21.92 -7.92 21.62
CA GLY A 56 20.73 -8.05 22.44
C GLY A 56 19.57 -7.11 22.09
N PHE A 57 19.57 -6.53 20.89
CA PHE A 57 18.44 -5.72 20.42
C PHE A 57 18.01 -6.16 19.02
N LYS A 58 16.70 -6.26 18.80
CA LYS A 58 16.09 -6.56 17.51
C LYS A 58 14.85 -5.70 17.31
N ILE A 59 14.52 -5.40 16.07
CA ILE A 59 13.29 -4.71 15.71
C ILE A 59 12.49 -5.65 14.84
N LYS A 60 11.30 -6.04 15.31
CA LYS A 60 10.38 -6.86 14.53
C LYS A 60 9.41 -5.97 13.76
N PHE A 61 9.20 -6.27 12.49
CA PHE A 61 8.21 -5.59 11.67
C PHE A 61 6.83 -6.21 11.84
N GLY A 62 5.81 -5.35 11.85
CA GLY A 62 4.41 -5.69 11.91
C GLY A 62 3.69 -5.34 10.61
N LYS A 63 2.50 -4.73 10.72
CA LYS A 63 1.70 -4.37 9.55
C LYS A 63 2.10 -3.03 8.96
N ILE A 64 2.06 -2.96 7.63
CA ILE A 64 2.20 -1.71 6.88
C ILE A 64 0.82 -1.08 6.67
N ILE A 65 0.74 0.23 6.89
CA ILE A 65 -0.48 1.02 6.76
C ILE A 65 -0.18 2.21 5.86
N ILE A 66 -1.00 2.39 4.84
CA ILE A 66 -0.92 3.53 3.93
C ILE A 66 -2.05 4.48 4.27
N GLY A 67 -1.69 5.75 4.50
CA GLY A 67 -2.66 6.80 4.79
C GLY A 67 -3.30 7.37 3.53
N VAL A 68 -3.94 8.52 3.71
CA VAL A 68 -4.51 9.30 2.61
C VAL A 68 -3.49 10.29 2.04
N PRO A 69 -3.62 10.69 0.77
CA PRO A 69 -2.79 11.73 0.15
C PRO A 69 -2.87 13.05 0.91
N LYS A 70 -1.73 13.49 1.44
CA LYS A 70 -1.64 14.69 2.27
C LYS A 70 -0.30 15.39 2.13
N VAL A 71 -0.34 16.72 2.23
CA VAL A 71 0.82 17.61 2.20
C VAL A 71 1.07 18.19 3.58
N ARG A 72 2.35 18.38 3.91
CA ARG A 72 2.77 19.14 5.09
C ARG A 72 3.12 20.56 4.65
N GLU A 73 2.43 21.55 5.19
CA GLU A 73 2.65 22.95 4.86
C GLU A 73 3.78 23.57 5.70
N ALA A 74 4.18 24.80 5.36
CA ALA A 74 5.32 25.48 5.98
C ALA A 74 5.10 25.78 7.48
N ASP A 75 3.86 25.89 7.91
CA ASP A 75 3.45 26.02 9.31
C ASP A 75 3.47 24.69 10.07
N GLY A 76 3.75 23.57 9.38
CA GLY A 76 3.75 22.23 9.93
C GLY A 76 2.38 21.56 9.96
N ALA A 77 1.32 22.23 9.52
CA ALA A 77 -0.01 21.63 9.39
C ALA A 77 0.01 20.55 8.31
N THR A 78 -0.76 19.48 8.52
CA THR A 78 -0.94 18.42 7.53
C THR A 78 -2.35 18.47 7.00
N MET A 79 -2.50 18.63 5.69
CA MET A 79 -3.80 18.71 5.03
C MET A 79 -3.90 17.68 3.92
N GLU A 80 -5.08 17.07 3.80
CA GLU A 80 -5.43 16.23 2.66
C GLU A 80 -5.47 17.07 1.39
N ILE A 81 -4.97 16.51 0.29
CA ILE A 81 -4.89 17.22 -0.99
C ILE A 81 -5.71 16.49 -2.04
N THR A 82 -6.30 17.25 -2.94
CA THR A 82 -6.97 16.67 -4.12
C THR A 82 -6.01 16.55 -5.30
N PRO A 83 -6.27 15.66 -6.28
CA PRO A 83 -5.44 15.55 -7.49
C PRO A 83 -5.32 16.86 -8.30
N ILE A 84 -6.39 17.65 -8.34
CA ILE A 84 -6.41 18.93 -9.07
C ILE A 84 -5.54 19.96 -8.35
N GLU A 85 -5.63 20.01 -7.03
CA GLU A 85 -4.83 20.91 -6.20
C GLU A 85 -3.34 20.54 -6.29
N ALA A 86 -3.02 19.26 -6.20
CA ALA A 86 -1.65 18.77 -6.33
C ALA A 86 -1.04 19.21 -7.67
N ARG A 87 -1.81 19.11 -8.76
CA ARG A 87 -1.38 19.57 -10.08
C ARG A 87 -1.16 21.08 -10.15
N ILE A 88 -2.10 21.89 -9.66
CA ILE A 88 -2.03 23.36 -9.74
C ILE A 88 -0.87 23.92 -8.91
N ARG A 89 -0.60 23.30 -7.76
CA ARG A 89 0.46 23.71 -6.83
C ARG A 89 1.81 23.02 -7.09
N GLU A 90 1.92 22.21 -8.14
CA GLU A 90 3.11 21.40 -8.46
C GLU A 90 3.56 20.50 -7.29
N LEU A 91 2.61 19.97 -6.54
CA LEU A 91 2.83 19.05 -5.41
C LEU A 91 2.75 17.59 -5.85
N SER A 92 3.43 16.72 -5.11
CA SER A 92 3.29 15.27 -5.26
C SER A 92 2.02 14.76 -4.58
N TYR A 93 1.13 14.14 -5.34
CA TYR A 93 -0.04 13.44 -4.80
C TYR A 93 0.40 12.10 -4.17
N ALA A 94 0.77 12.15 -2.89
CA ALA A 94 1.37 11.03 -2.19
C ALA A 94 0.83 10.89 -0.76
N ALA A 95 0.71 9.64 -0.31
CA ALA A 95 0.26 9.27 1.03
C ALA A 95 1.44 8.89 1.93
N ASP A 96 1.26 9.04 3.24
CA ASP A 96 2.23 8.58 4.23
C ASP A 96 2.13 7.06 4.40
N ILE A 97 3.28 6.42 4.52
CA ILE A 97 3.41 5.00 4.86
C ILE A 97 3.89 4.92 6.32
N THR A 98 3.11 4.22 7.15
CA THR A 98 3.45 3.91 8.53
C THR A 98 3.63 2.40 8.67
N LEU A 99 4.70 1.99 9.35
CA LEU A 99 5.00 0.60 9.64
C LEU A 99 4.97 0.38 11.15
N GLU A 100 4.24 -0.66 11.57
CA GLU A 100 4.31 -1.14 12.95
C GLU A 100 5.69 -1.74 13.21
N MET A 101 6.37 -1.26 14.24
CA MET A 101 7.65 -1.80 14.69
C MET A 101 7.58 -2.12 16.18
N THR A 102 8.02 -3.33 16.53
CA THR A 102 8.11 -3.78 17.92
C THR A 102 9.58 -3.96 18.29
N PRO A 103 10.15 -3.11 19.15
CA PRO A 103 11.47 -3.35 19.72
C PRO A 103 11.47 -4.60 20.59
N ILE A 104 12.49 -5.44 20.44
CA ILE A 104 12.69 -6.64 21.23
C ILE A 104 14.09 -6.56 21.85
N THR A 105 14.15 -6.53 23.17
CA THR A 105 15.40 -6.57 23.94
C THR A 105 15.62 -8.00 24.44
N ILE A 106 16.86 -8.49 24.31
CA ILE A 106 17.27 -9.83 24.73
C ILE A 106 18.15 -9.68 25.97
N ASP A 107 17.67 -10.19 27.10
CA ASP A 107 18.46 -10.20 28.34
C ASP A 107 19.62 -11.22 28.22
N GLU A 108 20.85 -10.74 28.33
CA GLU A 108 22.08 -11.54 28.23
C GLU A 108 22.16 -12.66 29.29
N ARG A 109 21.52 -12.50 30.46
CA ARG A 109 21.58 -13.49 31.54
C ARG A 109 20.56 -14.61 31.39
N THR A 110 19.37 -14.30 30.86
CA THR A 110 18.24 -15.25 30.82
C THR A 110 17.90 -15.72 29.42
N GLN A 111 18.49 -15.10 28.39
CA GLN A 111 18.16 -15.27 26.97
C GLN A 111 16.66 -15.13 26.68
N ARG A 112 15.96 -14.31 27.48
CA ARG A 112 14.54 -14.02 27.27
C ARG A 112 14.38 -12.82 26.36
N GLU A 113 13.47 -12.96 25.41
CA GLU A 113 13.02 -11.87 24.56
C GLU A 113 11.91 -11.11 25.29
N GLU A 114 12.16 -9.82 25.55
CA GLU A 114 11.15 -8.90 26.06
C GLU A 114 10.72 -7.97 24.93
N ALA A 115 9.46 -8.09 24.53
CA ALA A 115 8.86 -7.22 23.53
C ALA A 115 8.36 -5.93 24.20
N GLU A 116 8.80 -4.79 23.69
CA GLU A 116 8.32 -3.48 24.10
C GLU A 116 7.00 -3.12 23.40
N GLU A 117 6.49 -1.91 23.64
CA GLU A 117 5.29 -1.41 22.99
C GLU A 117 5.47 -1.31 21.47
N THR A 118 4.48 -1.80 20.72
CA THR A 118 4.45 -1.65 19.26
C THR A 118 4.17 -0.21 18.88
N LEU A 119 5.06 0.38 18.08
CA LEU A 119 4.95 1.76 17.63
C LEU A 119 4.64 1.84 16.14
N ASN A 120 3.78 2.79 15.77
CA ASN A 120 3.54 3.13 14.37
C ASN A 120 4.54 4.19 13.92
N ILE A 121 5.50 3.77 13.09
CA ILE A 121 6.62 4.62 12.66
C ILE A 121 6.41 5.04 11.20
N TYR A 122 6.49 6.34 10.93
CA TYR A 122 6.51 6.85 9.56
C TYR A 122 7.81 6.44 8.86
N ILE A 123 7.68 5.74 7.74
CA ILE A 123 8.84 5.26 6.96
C ILE A 123 9.03 6.04 5.65
N GLY A 124 8.01 6.73 5.16
CA GLY A 124 8.11 7.48 3.92
C GLY A 124 6.76 7.83 3.29
N LYS A 125 6.80 8.30 2.05
CA LYS A 125 5.62 8.60 1.23
C LYS A 125 5.58 7.73 -0.01
N ILE A 126 4.38 7.35 -0.44
CA ILE A 126 4.13 6.65 -1.70
C ILE A 126 3.21 7.48 -2.61
N PRO A 127 3.57 7.71 -3.88
CA PRO A 127 2.68 8.36 -4.83
C PRO A 127 1.43 7.51 -5.06
N ILE A 128 0.24 8.12 -4.93
CA ILE A 128 -1.03 7.41 -5.12
C ILE A 128 -1.49 7.51 -6.58
N MET A 129 -1.80 6.37 -7.19
CA MET A 129 -2.33 6.33 -8.55
C MET A 129 -3.77 6.88 -8.58
N LEU A 130 -4.08 7.72 -9.55
CA LEU A 130 -5.42 8.30 -9.66
C LEU A 130 -6.46 7.22 -9.98
N LYS A 131 -7.55 7.21 -9.21
CA LYS A 131 -8.63 6.20 -9.28
C LYS A 131 -8.19 4.78 -8.87
N SER A 132 -7.07 4.63 -8.17
CA SER A 132 -6.79 3.40 -7.43
C SER A 132 -7.79 3.22 -6.28
N CYS A 133 -7.81 2.02 -5.70
CA CYS A 133 -8.58 1.72 -4.49
C CYS A 133 -8.08 2.52 -3.27
#